data_AF-A0A814WU69-F1
#
_entry.id   AF-A0A814WU69-F1
#
_cell.length_a   1.000
_cell.length_b   1.000
_cell.length_c   1.000
_cell.angle_alpha   90.00
_cell.angle_beta   90.00
_cell.angle_gamma   90.00
#
_symmetry.space_group_name_H-M   'P 1'
#
loop_
_entity.id
_entity.type
_entity.pdbx_description
1 polymer ?
#
loop_
_entity_poly.entity_id
_entity_poly.type
_entity_poly.pdbx_seq_one_letter_code
_entity_poly.pdbx_strand_id
1 'polypeptide(L)'
;MDCENTSSVSSSINIEEKRSTSKLDAIRKIETQIQKQWSDRKYFQADAPTQWADNSNKYFVTFPYPYMNGRLHLGHTFSLSKCEFATGYQRLKGKHCLFPFGFHATGMPIPAGADKLKREIEEFGFPPQFPIEKEEDEGEQILNINGISNDTKIDNKAKGKKSKAIAKTGSEKYQWEIMRSIGIESDDEIKKFTDPQYWLTYFPPHVEQDLQMMGLKVDWRRSFVTTDFNPYYDSFIQWQFHHLKQGGKIRFGKRYTIYSPKDNQPCMDHDRSSGEGVLPQEYTLIKLRIQDDFIPDKLKNHSTLDGVYLVAATLRPETMYGQTNCWLHPNISYIAIPTRDHGIFICTRRAARNLSHQDFTHEHGKFTVLAEFLGSELFGLPLEAPLSSYKTIYVLPMLTIKQDKGTGVVTSVPSDSADDYAALFDLKKKVQMREKYSIKESMILPFDPVPIIYVEPYGNLPAITVYEKFNIQSQHDYEKLARAKDEIYKKSFYDGILLTGKYQQQKVIDVKKFIRDDLITSKQACIYYEPENKVKSRSGDEGIVALCDQWFIDYRNESWKEEARHVLQQLNVFSDETRQNFEATFDWLHEHACSRSYGLGTRLP
;
A
#
# COMPACT_ATOMS: atom_id res chain seq x y z
N MET A 1 90.22 8.99 -15.37
CA MET A 1 89.50 9.28 -16.62
C MET A 1 88.29 8.36 -16.64
N ASP A 2 87.11 8.99 -16.69
CA ASP A 2 85.79 8.46 -17.05
C ASP A 2 85.15 7.48 -16.04
N CYS A 3 83.88 7.59 -15.63
CA CYS A 3 82.76 8.39 -16.10
C CYS A 3 81.75 8.61 -14.96
N GLU A 4 81.01 9.69 -15.15
CA GLU A 4 79.86 10.17 -14.42
C GLU A 4 78.63 9.23 -14.49
N ASN A 5 77.86 9.25 -13.39
CA ASN A 5 76.39 9.35 -13.31
C ASN A 5 75.49 8.35 -14.06
N THR A 6 74.72 7.54 -13.33
CA THR A 6 73.29 7.29 -13.67
C THR A 6 72.46 6.98 -12.41
N SER A 7 71.61 7.95 -12.12
CA SER A 7 70.32 7.97 -11.42
C SER A 7 69.70 6.67 -10.87
N SER A 8 69.30 6.79 -9.61
CA SER A 8 68.27 6.05 -8.89
C SER A 8 66.96 5.83 -9.65
N VAL A 9 66.44 4.59 -9.61
CA VAL A 9 65.00 4.31 -9.65
C VAL A 9 64.70 3.28 -8.57
N SER A 10 64.11 3.75 -7.46
CA SER A 10 63.52 2.94 -6.40
C SER A 10 62.28 2.24 -6.95
N SER A 11 62.37 0.94 -7.21
CA SER A 11 61.19 0.09 -7.35
C SER A 11 60.74 -0.35 -5.96
N SER A 12 59.89 0.48 -5.36
CA SER A 12 59.10 0.11 -4.19
C SER A 12 58.19 -1.04 -4.58
N ILE A 13 58.61 -2.28 -4.31
CA ILE A 13 57.74 -3.46 -4.40
C ILE A 13 56.63 -3.24 -3.37
N ASN A 14 55.43 -2.95 -3.86
CA ASN A 14 54.24 -2.84 -3.04
C ASN A 14 53.84 -4.27 -2.65
N ILE A 15 54.44 -4.78 -1.57
CA ILE A 15 54.00 -6.02 -0.92
C ILE A 15 52.73 -5.66 -0.15
N GLU A 16 51.57 -5.84 -0.78
CA GLU A 16 50.33 -6.01 -0.02
C GLU A 16 50.51 -7.26 0.86
N GLU A 17 50.69 -7.06 2.16
CA GLU A 17 50.68 -8.14 3.15
C GLU A 17 49.35 -8.91 3.08
N LYS A 18 49.32 -10.00 2.33
CA LYS A 18 48.23 -11.00 2.39
C LYS A 18 48.12 -11.49 3.84
N ARG A 19 47.11 -11.01 4.56
CA ARG A 19 46.75 -11.54 5.90
C ARG A 19 46.61 -13.06 5.80
N SER A 20 47.35 -13.80 6.63
CA SER A 20 47.31 -15.27 6.66
C SER A 20 45.90 -15.78 6.96
N THR A 21 45.28 -16.53 6.05
CA THR A 21 43.96 -17.17 6.22
C THR A 21 44.04 -18.52 6.94
N SER A 22 45.24 -18.97 7.31
CA SER A 22 45.51 -20.30 7.88
C SER A 22 44.60 -20.69 9.05
N LYS A 23 44.27 -19.73 9.94
CA LYS A 23 43.36 -19.95 11.07
C LYS A 23 41.91 -20.22 10.61
N LEU A 24 41.44 -19.48 9.62
CA LEU A 24 40.11 -19.66 9.04
C LEU A 24 40.03 -21.02 8.32
N ASP A 25 41.05 -21.36 7.56
CA ASP A 25 41.12 -22.63 6.83
C ASP A 25 41.15 -23.83 7.78
N ALA A 26 41.86 -23.71 8.91
CA ALA A 26 41.85 -24.72 9.97
C ALA A 26 40.44 -24.91 10.59
N ILE A 27 39.72 -23.82 10.88
CA ILE A 27 38.35 -23.88 11.40
C ILE A 27 37.41 -24.54 10.37
N ARG A 28 37.44 -24.12 9.11
CA ARG A 28 36.62 -24.70 8.02
C ARG A 28 36.86 -26.19 7.84
N LYS A 29 38.11 -26.63 7.99
CA LYS A 29 38.46 -28.06 7.94
C LYS A 29 37.82 -28.84 9.08
N ILE A 30 37.86 -28.30 10.30
CA ILE A 30 37.21 -28.90 11.47
C ILE A 30 35.69 -28.93 11.27
N GLU A 31 35.08 -27.82 10.85
CA GLU A 31 33.64 -27.72 10.57
C GLU A 31 33.18 -28.79 9.59
N THR A 32 33.84 -28.90 8.44
CA THR A 32 33.50 -29.89 7.40
C THR A 32 33.58 -31.33 7.93
N GLN A 33 34.63 -31.65 8.71
CA GLN A 33 34.81 -32.97 9.29
C GLN A 33 33.71 -33.30 10.31
N ILE A 34 33.40 -32.37 11.20
CA ILE A 34 32.40 -32.56 12.25
C ILE A 34 30.98 -32.61 11.68
N GLN A 35 30.65 -31.76 10.70
CA GLN A 35 29.36 -31.78 10.01
C GLN A 35 29.12 -33.12 9.30
N LYS A 36 30.15 -33.67 8.64
CA LYS A 36 30.09 -35.01 8.06
C LYS A 36 29.79 -36.08 9.11
N GLN A 37 30.52 -36.07 10.23
CA GLN A 37 30.23 -36.99 11.34
C GLN A 37 28.82 -36.83 11.89
N TRP A 38 28.31 -35.60 11.94
CA TRP A 38 26.95 -35.35 12.42
C TRP A 38 25.90 -35.96 11.51
N SER A 39 26.07 -35.80 10.19
CA SER A 39 25.21 -36.37 9.16
C SER A 39 25.26 -37.90 9.14
N ASP A 40 26.46 -38.49 9.08
CA ASP A 40 26.67 -39.94 9.00
C ASP A 40 26.05 -40.67 10.19
N ARG A 41 26.13 -40.08 11.39
CA ARG A 41 25.57 -40.63 12.64
C ARG A 41 24.13 -40.17 12.91
N LYS A 42 23.55 -39.32 12.07
CA LYS A 42 22.17 -38.83 12.17
C LYS A 42 21.82 -38.21 13.53
N TYR A 43 22.75 -37.50 14.18
CA TYR A 43 22.60 -37.04 15.58
C TYR A 43 21.39 -36.13 15.85
N PHE A 44 20.90 -35.44 14.83
CA PHE A 44 19.79 -34.50 14.95
C PHE A 44 18.46 -35.08 14.44
N GLN A 45 18.45 -36.32 13.94
CA GLN A 45 17.22 -37.02 13.63
C GLN A 45 16.54 -37.45 14.93
N ALA A 46 15.34 -36.94 15.16
CA ALA A 46 14.57 -37.20 16.37
C ALA A 46 13.25 -37.89 16.02
N ASP A 47 13.03 -39.06 16.58
CA ASP A 47 11.78 -39.79 16.49
C ASP A 47 10.98 -39.61 17.79
N ALA A 48 9.65 -39.51 17.66
CA ALA A 48 8.79 -39.40 18.83
C ALA A 48 8.78 -40.73 19.60
N PRO A 49 8.73 -40.71 20.94
CA PRO A 49 8.65 -41.93 21.73
C PRO A 49 7.37 -42.70 21.39
N THR A 50 7.45 -44.04 21.34
CA THR A 50 6.31 -44.92 21.06
C THR A 50 5.33 -45.06 22.22
N GLN A 51 5.73 -44.65 23.43
CA GLN A 51 4.90 -44.65 24.63
C GLN A 51 4.67 -43.22 25.13
N TRP A 52 3.39 -42.87 25.33
CA TRP A 52 2.94 -41.49 25.59
C TRP A 52 3.34 -40.93 26.98
N ALA A 53 3.77 -41.80 27.90
CA ALA A 53 4.00 -41.47 29.30
C ALA A 53 5.24 -40.59 29.57
N ASP A 54 6.15 -40.42 28.59
CA ASP A 54 7.46 -39.77 28.80
C ASP A 54 7.61 -38.40 28.09
N ASN A 55 6.49 -37.73 27.79
CA ASN A 55 6.48 -36.54 26.92
C ASN A 55 6.80 -35.20 27.64
N SER A 56 7.22 -35.25 28.91
CA SER A 56 7.45 -34.05 29.74
C SER A 56 8.76 -33.33 29.42
N ASN A 57 9.69 -33.99 28.73
CA ASN A 57 11.04 -33.48 28.49
C ASN A 57 11.33 -33.11 27.02
N LYS A 58 10.29 -32.82 26.23
CA LYS A 58 10.45 -32.37 24.82
C LYS A 58 10.80 -30.89 24.72
N TYR A 59 11.47 -30.54 23.64
CA TYR A 59 11.68 -29.15 23.24
C TYR A 59 11.51 -29.01 21.72
N PHE A 60 10.40 -28.42 21.30
CA PHE A 60 10.12 -28.20 19.89
C PHE A 60 10.25 -26.70 19.59
N VAL A 61 11.15 -26.35 18.67
CA VAL A 61 11.33 -24.99 18.20
C VAL A 61 11.15 -24.92 16.70
N THR A 62 10.58 -23.83 16.21
CA THR A 62 10.37 -23.56 14.80
C THR A 62 10.92 -22.20 14.44
N PHE A 63 11.60 -22.13 13.30
CA PHE A 63 11.87 -20.86 12.63
C PHE A 63 10.81 -20.67 11.53
N PRO A 64 10.17 -19.49 11.40
CA PRO A 64 9.26 -19.22 10.30
C PRO A 64 9.97 -19.48 8.96
N TYR A 65 9.48 -20.45 8.20
CA TYR A 65 10.12 -20.90 6.97
C TYR A 65 10.33 -19.71 5.99
N PRO A 66 11.55 -19.53 5.44
CA PRO A 66 11.86 -18.38 4.59
C PRO A 66 11.33 -18.56 3.16
N TYR A 67 11.14 -17.44 2.46
CA TYR A 67 10.73 -17.42 1.05
C TYR A 67 11.86 -17.88 0.12
N MET A 68 11.54 -18.77 -0.83
CA MET A 68 12.44 -19.42 -1.77
C MET A 68 12.59 -18.66 -3.09
N ASN A 69 12.63 -17.33 -3.03
CA ASN A 69 12.89 -16.48 -4.19
C ASN A 69 14.36 -16.03 -4.30
N GLY A 70 15.27 -16.75 -3.65
CA GLY A 70 16.70 -16.43 -3.57
C GLY A 70 17.42 -17.20 -2.46
N ARG A 71 18.72 -16.92 -2.29
CA ARG A 71 19.54 -17.42 -1.18
C ARG A 71 19.23 -16.70 0.14
N LEU A 72 19.56 -17.32 1.27
CA LEU A 72 19.37 -16.71 2.58
C LEU A 72 20.47 -15.69 2.90
N HIS A 73 20.08 -14.43 3.14
CA HIS A 73 20.98 -13.40 3.65
C HIS A 73 21.22 -13.49 5.18
N LEU A 74 22.21 -12.76 5.68
CA LEU A 74 22.63 -12.76 7.10
C LEU A 74 21.51 -12.39 8.10
N GLY A 75 20.55 -11.56 7.72
CA GLY A 75 19.37 -11.30 8.57
C GLY A 75 18.53 -12.55 8.88
N HIS A 76 18.49 -13.54 7.98
CA HIS A 76 17.83 -14.82 8.24
C HIS A 76 18.64 -15.63 9.25
N THR A 77 19.96 -15.72 9.06
CA THR A 77 20.85 -16.46 9.96
C THR A 77 20.85 -15.88 11.38
N PHE A 78 20.83 -14.54 11.51
CA PHE A 78 20.66 -13.87 12.80
C PHE A 78 19.36 -14.29 13.50
N SER A 79 18.25 -14.33 12.77
CA SER A 79 16.94 -14.65 13.34
C SER A 79 16.83 -16.13 13.74
N LEU A 80 17.25 -17.06 12.87
CA LEU A 80 17.24 -18.50 13.15
C LEU A 80 18.28 -18.92 14.19
N SER A 81 19.36 -18.14 14.37
CA SER A 81 20.40 -18.44 15.37
C SER A 81 19.83 -18.58 16.78
N LYS A 82 18.75 -17.87 17.09
CA LYS A 82 18.06 -17.96 18.39
C LYS A 82 17.50 -19.37 18.64
N CYS A 83 16.91 -19.97 17.60
CA CYS A 83 16.38 -21.33 17.66
C CYS A 83 17.52 -22.37 17.74
N GLU A 84 18.58 -22.15 16.96
CA GLU A 84 19.78 -22.98 16.95
C GLU A 84 20.47 -23.03 18.32
N PHE A 85 20.73 -21.86 18.92
CA PHE A 85 21.34 -21.76 20.25
C PHE A 85 20.45 -22.35 21.34
N ALA A 86 19.14 -22.08 21.28
CA ALA A 86 18.19 -22.66 22.23
C ALA A 86 18.16 -24.19 22.14
N THR A 87 18.16 -24.75 20.92
CA THR A 87 18.22 -26.20 20.69
C THR A 87 19.51 -26.79 21.25
N GLY A 88 20.66 -26.19 20.97
CA GLY A 88 21.95 -26.63 21.51
C GLY A 88 21.97 -26.64 23.04
N TYR A 89 21.50 -25.56 23.67
CA TYR A 89 21.45 -25.43 25.12
C TYR A 89 20.47 -26.44 25.76
N GLN A 90 19.27 -26.60 25.21
CA GLN A 90 18.27 -27.51 25.78
C GLN A 90 18.68 -28.98 25.65
N ARG A 91 19.41 -29.34 24.58
CA ARG A 91 20.02 -30.68 24.47
C ARG A 91 21.02 -30.96 25.59
N LEU A 92 21.85 -29.97 25.97
CA LEU A 92 22.76 -30.11 27.12
C LEU A 92 22.00 -30.26 28.44
N LYS A 93 20.79 -29.70 28.55
CA LYS A 93 19.89 -29.92 29.69
C LYS A 93 19.16 -31.27 29.65
N GLY A 94 19.48 -32.14 28.69
CA GLY A 94 18.86 -33.45 28.54
C GLY A 94 17.48 -33.44 27.87
N LYS A 95 17.03 -32.32 27.27
CA LYS A 95 15.75 -32.28 26.57
C LYS A 95 15.80 -33.00 25.22
N HIS A 96 14.71 -33.67 24.86
CA HIS A 96 14.49 -34.23 23.53
C HIS A 96 14.11 -33.11 22.56
N CYS A 97 15.12 -32.56 21.87
CA CYS A 97 14.94 -31.40 21.03
C CYS A 97 14.61 -31.79 19.58
N LEU A 98 13.59 -31.14 19.02
CA LEU A 98 13.25 -31.17 17.60
C LEU A 98 13.32 -29.75 17.04
N PHE A 99 14.14 -29.56 16.01
CA PHE A 99 14.18 -28.35 15.20
C PHE A 99 14.04 -28.75 13.73
N PRO A 100 12.85 -28.64 13.13
CA PRO A 100 12.64 -28.86 11.70
C PRO A 100 12.79 -27.55 10.94
N PHE A 101 12.92 -27.64 9.62
CA PHE A 101 13.05 -26.47 8.75
C PHE A 101 12.24 -26.68 7.47
N GLY A 102 11.38 -25.72 7.10
CA GLY A 102 10.59 -25.76 5.86
C GLY A 102 11.00 -24.66 4.89
N PHE A 103 10.49 -24.73 3.67
CA PHE A 103 10.82 -23.82 2.58
C PHE A 103 9.56 -23.18 1.99
N HIS A 104 9.37 -21.88 2.21
CA HIS A 104 8.17 -21.17 1.73
C HIS A 104 8.28 -20.88 0.25
N ALA A 105 7.34 -21.39 -0.54
CA ALA A 105 7.25 -21.01 -1.95
C ALA A 105 5.84 -20.56 -2.38
N THR A 106 4.86 -20.67 -1.49
CA THR A 106 3.52 -20.10 -1.69
C THR A 106 3.61 -18.59 -1.83
N GLY A 107 2.98 -18.04 -2.85
CA GLY A 107 2.91 -16.60 -3.09
C GLY A 107 3.30 -16.21 -4.50
N MET A 108 3.37 -14.91 -4.69
CA MET A 108 3.53 -14.25 -5.99
C MET A 108 4.98 -13.87 -6.36
N PRO A 109 5.94 -13.65 -5.42
CA PRO A 109 7.28 -13.20 -5.79
C PRO A 109 8.04 -14.12 -6.76
N ILE A 110 7.86 -15.45 -6.66
CA ILE A 110 8.53 -16.41 -7.54
C ILE A 110 8.00 -16.31 -8.98
N PRO A 111 6.68 -16.47 -9.25
CA PRO A 111 6.12 -16.20 -10.58
C PRO A 111 6.45 -14.82 -11.13
N ALA A 112 6.40 -13.78 -10.31
CA ALA A 112 6.73 -12.42 -10.74
C ALA A 112 8.18 -12.28 -11.23
N GLY A 113 9.12 -12.94 -10.55
CA GLY A 113 10.53 -12.97 -10.95
C GLY A 113 10.73 -13.77 -12.23
N ALA A 114 10.03 -14.89 -12.37
CA ALA A 114 10.06 -15.73 -13.56
C ALA A 114 9.52 -14.99 -14.80
N ASP A 115 8.38 -14.33 -14.68
CA ASP A 115 7.78 -13.50 -15.73
C ASP A 115 8.66 -12.29 -16.06
N LYS A 116 9.33 -11.68 -15.07
CA LYS A 116 10.28 -10.58 -15.30
C LYS A 116 11.48 -11.07 -16.13
N LEU A 117 12.08 -12.21 -15.80
CA LEU A 117 13.15 -12.82 -16.60
C LEU A 117 12.70 -13.15 -18.02
N LYS A 118 11.51 -13.72 -18.16
CA LYS A 118 10.96 -14.09 -19.47
C LYS A 118 10.85 -12.88 -20.39
N ARG A 119 10.32 -11.77 -19.86
CA ARG A 119 10.24 -10.51 -20.62
C ARG A 119 11.60 -9.91 -20.93
N GLU A 120 12.54 -9.90 -19.98
CA GLU A 120 13.89 -9.38 -20.23
C GLU A 120 14.58 -10.14 -21.38
N ILE A 121 14.38 -11.45 -21.46
CA ILE A 121 14.88 -12.28 -22.57
C ILE A 121 14.15 -11.96 -23.89
N GLU A 122 12.83 -11.76 -23.84
CA GLU A 122 12.01 -11.42 -25.02
C GLU A 122 12.34 -10.01 -25.57
N GLU A 123 12.59 -9.04 -24.70
CA GLU A 123 12.83 -7.63 -25.05
C GLU A 123 14.29 -7.34 -25.41
N PHE A 124 15.25 -7.92 -24.68
CA PHE A 124 16.68 -7.57 -24.81
C PHE A 124 17.54 -8.71 -25.39
N GLY A 125 16.96 -9.86 -25.69
CA GLY A 125 17.65 -11.02 -26.26
C GLY A 125 18.25 -11.97 -25.22
N PHE A 126 19.08 -12.92 -25.67
CA PHE A 126 19.71 -13.95 -24.83
C PHE A 126 21.20 -14.14 -25.20
N PRO A 127 22.15 -13.83 -24.30
CA PRO A 127 21.95 -13.09 -23.04
C PRO A 127 21.43 -11.67 -23.30
N PRO A 128 20.61 -11.11 -22.39
CA PRO A 128 20.00 -9.80 -22.58
C PRO A 128 21.05 -8.69 -22.62
N GLN A 129 20.89 -7.77 -23.58
CA GLN A 129 21.70 -6.57 -23.69
C GLN A 129 20.89 -5.36 -23.24
N PHE A 130 21.09 -4.94 -22.00
CA PHE A 130 20.38 -3.79 -21.45
C PHE A 130 20.94 -2.47 -22.00
N PRO A 131 20.10 -1.45 -22.18
CA PRO A 131 20.56 -0.11 -22.56
C PRO A 131 21.59 0.39 -21.54
N ILE A 132 22.74 0.87 -22.02
CA ILE A 132 23.68 1.62 -21.19
C ILE A 132 23.05 2.99 -20.96
N GLU A 133 22.30 3.12 -19.87
CA GLU A 133 21.92 4.44 -19.38
C GLU A 133 23.21 5.12 -18.92
N LYS A 134 23.60 6.20 -19.61
CA LYS A 134 24.42 7.23 -18.95
C LYS A 134 23.65 7.57 -17.68
N GLU A 135 24.36 7.65 -16.55
CA GLU A 135 23.84 8.31 -15.36
C GLU A 135 23.55 9.78 -15.71
N GLU A 136 22.46 10.03 -16.43
CA GLU A 136 21.71 11.26 -16.26
C GLU A 136 21.09 11.12 -14.88
N ASP A 137 21.32 12.13 -14.05
CA ASP A 137 20.94 12.21 -12.65
C ASP A 137 19.45 11.88 -12.41
N GLU A 138 19.11 10.59 -12.36
CA GLU A 138 17.93 10.10 -11.64
C GLU A 138 18.13 10.25 -10.12
N GLY A 139 19.30 10.76 -9.70
CA GLY A 139 19.57 11.33 -8.38
C GLY A 139 18.98 12.73 -8.16
N GLU A 140 18.58 13.48 -9.20
CA GLU A 140 17.95 14.81 -9.05
C GLU A 140 16.43 14.80 -9.23
N GLN A 141 15.81 13.78 -9.84
CA GLN A 141 14.35 13.70 -9.94
C GLN A 141 13.64 13.13 -8.68
N ILE A 142 14.39 12.56 -7.73
CA ILE A 142 13.86 12.12 -6.43
C ILE A 142 14.05 13.19 -5.34
N LEU A 143 14.85 14.24 -5.59
CA LEU A 143 15.05 15.35 -4.65
C LEU A 143 14.43 16.69 -5.09
N ASN A 144 14.09 16.88 -6.38
CA ASN A 144 13.43 18.12 -6.86
C ASN A 144 11.95 17.99 -7.25
N ILE A 145 11.28 16.87 -6.91
CA ILE A 145 9.80 16.80 -6.84
C ILE A 145 9.34 16.54 -5.39
N ASN A 146 10.16 16.96 -4.42
CA ASN A 146 9.78 17.02 -3.01
C ASN A 146 9.35 18.45 -2.64
N GLY A 147 8.26 18.91 -3.25
CA GLY A 147 7.41 19.97 -2.71
C GLY A 147 6.38 19.45 -1.72
N ILE A 148 6.46 18.17 -1.32
CA ILE A 148 5.66 17.55 -0.25
C ILE A 148 6.61 16.64 0.54
N SER A 149 7.35 17.22 1.46
CA SER A 149 8.07 16.45 2.47
C SER A 149 7.09 16.00 3.54
N ASN A 150 6.91 14.68 3.62
CA ASN A 150 6.69 13.90 4.83
C ASN A 150 5.89 14.58 5.94
N ASP A 151 4.60 14.24 6.08
CA ASP A 151 4.14 13.81 7.39
C ASP A 151 2.75 13.12 7.43
N THR A 152 2.75 11.80 7.65
CA THR A 152 1.70 11.05 8.38
C THR A 152 2.37 9.91 9.14
N LYS A 153 3.27 10.27 10.07
CA LYS A 153 3.51 9.41 11.23
C LYS A 153 2.31 9.56 12.16
N ILE A 154 1.46 8.55 12.17
CA ILE A 154 0.79 8.13 13.40
C ILE A 154 1.92 7.55 14.25
N ASP A 155 2.20 8.16 15.39
CA ASP A 155 3.23 7.72 16.33
C ASP A 155 2.74 6.46 17.07
N ASN A 156 2.71 5.34 16.35
CA ASN A 156 2.75 4.03 16.96
C ASN A 156 4.24 3.66 17.12
N LYS A 157 4.71 3.71 18.37
CA LYS A 157 5.99 3.11 18.79
C LYS A 157 5.92 1.58 18.59
N ALA A 158 6.10 1.17 17.34
CA ALA A 158 6.36 -0.20 16.91
C ALA A 158 7.11 -0.17 15.56
N LYS A 159 8.21 0.60 15.49
CA LYS A 159 9.06 0.66 14.30
C LYS A 159 10.16 -0.38 14.36
N GLY A 160 9.77 -1.61 14.06
CA GLY A 160 10.66 -2.65 13.59
C GLY A 160 9.99 -3.42 12.46
N LYS A 161 9.90 -2.82 11.25
CA LYS A 161 9.62 -3.47 9.93
C LYS A 161 9.29 -2.44 8.83
N LYS A 162 10.22 -1.55 8.49
CA LYS A 162 10.21 -0.80 7.21
C LYS A 162 11.59 -0.86 6.52
N SER A 163 12.23 -2.02 6.55
CA SER A 163 13.61 -2.20 6.05
C SER A 163 13.82 -3.45 5.19
N LYS A 164 12.80 -3.98 4.51
CA LYS A 164 12.97 -5.15 3.62
C LYS A 164 12.83 -4.86 2.12
N ALA A 165 12.17 -3.78 1.71
CA ALA A 165 12.07 -3.41 0.30
C ALA A 165 13.24 -2.52 -0.17
N ILE A 166 13.64 -1.53 0.65
CA ILE A 166 14.69 -0.56 0.28
C ILE A 166 16.12 -1.13 0.49
N ALA A 167 16.28 -2.17 1.31
CA ALA A 167 17.58 -2.80 1.53
C ALA A 167 17.94 -3.87 0.46
N LYS A 168 17.10 -4.06 -0.57
CA LYS A 168 17.31 -5.04 -1.65
C LYS A 168 17.61 -4.41 -3.01
N THR A 169 17.56 -3.09 -3.15
CA THR A 169 18.08 -2.41 -4.35
C THR A 169 19.59 -2.25 -4.19
N GLY A 170 20.32 -3.34 -4.46
CA GLY A 170 21.67 -3.21 -5.01
C GLY A 170 21.59 -2.45 -6.33
N SER A 171 22.74 -2.03 -6.88
CA SER A 171 22.89 -1.29 -8.13
C SER A 171 22.32 -1.96 -9.39
N GLU A 172 21.55 -3.04 -9.27
CA GLU A 172 21.07 -3.91 -10.33
C GLU A 172 19.57 -3.66 -10.57
N LYS A 173 19.23 -3.05 -11.70
CA LYS A 173 17.84 -2.70 -12.08
C LYS A 173 17.10 -3.93 -12.66
N TYR A 174 17.82 -4.87 -13.27
CA TYR A 174 17.24 -6.00 -14.01
C TYR A 174 17.28 -7.32 -13.22
N GLN A 175 16.27 -8.18 -13.43
CA GLN A 175 16.20 -9.47 -12.73
C GLN A 175 17.34 -10.39 -13.17
N TRP A 176 17.71 -10.36 -14.44
CA TRP A 176 18.86 -11.11 -14.97
C TRP A 176 20.17 -10.82 -14.23
N GLU A 177 20.46 -9.54 -13.96
CA GLU A 177 21.64 -9.11 -13.20
C GLU A 177 21.60 -9.63 -11.76
N ILE A 178 20.44 -9.55 -11.12
CA ILE A 178 20.21 -10.11 -9.77
C ILE A 178 20.48 -11.61 -9.73
N MET A 179 20.09 -12.36 -10.77
CA MET A 179 20.36 -13.80 -10.83
C MET A 179 21.87 -14.09 -10.92
N ARG A 180 22.62 -13.27 -11.68
CA ARG A 180 24.09 -13.38 -11.73
C ARG A 180 24.73 -13.03 -10.38
N SER A 181 24.28 -11.96 -9.72
CA SER A 181 24.89 -11.48 -8.46
C SER A 181 24.68 -12.42 -7.27
N ILE A 182 23.62 -13.24 -7.29
CA ILE A 182 23.44 -14.32 -6.31
C ILE A 182 24.23 -15.59 -6.63
N GLY A 183 25.11 -15.55 -7.64
CA GLY A 183 26.06 -16.62 -7.97
C GLY A 183 25.58 -17.61 -9.03
N ILE A 184 24.58 -17.27 -9.85
CA ILE A 184 24.14 -18.10 -10.98
C ILE A 184 24.84 -17.58 -12.23
N GLU A 185 26.05 -18.07 -12.49
CA GLU A 185 26.92 -17.53 -13.54
C GLU A 185 26.53 -17.97 -14.97
N SER A 186 25.85 -19.11 -15.11
CA SER A 186 25.48 -19.66 -16.41
C SER A 186 24.20 -19.03 -16.95
N ASP A 187 24.29 -18.41 -18.12
CA ASP A 187 23.13 -17.82 -18.81
C ASP A 187 22.04 -18.86 -19.14
N ASP A 188 22.45 -20.07 -19.54
CA ASP A 188 21.54 -21.20 -19.77
C ASP A 188 20.82 -21.64 -18.49
N GLU A 189 21.49 -21.53 -17.34
CA GLU A 189 20.89 -21.81 -16.05
C GLU A 189 19.88 -20.73 -15.65
N ILE A 190 20.22 -19.45 -15.84
CA ILE A 190 19.30 -18.32 -15.57
C ILE A 190 18.03 -18.45 -16.43
N LYS A 191 18.15 -18.88 -17.69
CA LYS A 191 17.00 -19.09 -18.59
C LYS A 191 15.93 -20.00 -18.00
N LYS A 192 16.32 -21.04 -17.26
CA LYS A 192 15.38 -22.01 -16.67
C LYS A 192 14.49 -21.37 -15.61
N PHE A 193 14.94 -20.29 -14.98
CA PHE A 193 14.14 -19.53 -14.01
C PHE A 193 13.00 -18.71 -14.64
N THR A 194 12.85 -18.71 -15.96
CA THR A 194 11.61 -18.25 -16.62
C THR A 194 10.42 -19.16 -16.31
N ASP A 195 10.66 -20.41 -15.88
CA ASP A 195 9.65 -21.29 -15.30
C ASP A 195 9.64 -21.15 -13.77
N PRO A 196 8.54 -20.69 -13.14
CA PRO A 196 8.45 -20.58 -11.69
C PRO A 196 8.62 -21.92 -10.95
N GLN A 197 8.34 -23.05 -11.60
CA GLN A 197 8.55 -24.36 -10.98
C GLN A 197 10.04 -24.68 -10.78
N TYR A 198 10.92 -24.16 -11.65
CA TYR A 198 12.36 -24.39 -11.54
C TYR A 198 12.94 -23.82 -10.23
N TRP A 199 12.38 -22.70 -9.75
CA TRP A 199 12.77 -22.08 -8.48
C TRP A 199 12.56 -23.03 -7.29
N LEU A 200 11.49 -23.82 -7.33
CA LEU A 200 11.13 -24.81 -6.30
C LEU A 200 12.12 -25.98 -6.25
N THR A 201 12.76 -26.28 -7.37
CA THR A 201 13.78 -27.34 -7.45
C THR A 201 15.18 -26.82 -7.22
N TYR A 202 15.43 -25.54 -7.49
CA TYR A 202 16.75 -24.93 -7.34
C TYR A 202 16.99 -24.42 -5.93
N PHE A 203 16.21 -23.46 -5.43
CA PHE A 203 16.56 -22.77 -4.18
C PHE A 203 16.47 -23.64 -2.92
N PRO A 204 15.45 -24.50 -2.72
CA PRO A 204 15.34 -25.26 -1.47
C PRO A 204 16.53 -26.19 -1.19
N PRO A 205 17.01 -27.05 -2.12
CA PRO A 205 18.19 -27.88 -1.88
C PRO A 205 19.47 -27.07 -1.61
N HIS A 206 19.63 -25.96 -2.31
CA HIS A 206 20.76 -25.06 -2.15
C HIS A 206 20.76 -24.34 -0.79
N VAL A 207 19.59 -23.88 -0.33
CA VAL A 207 19.43 -23.31 1.02
C VAL A 207 19.64 -24.37 2.09
N GLU A 208 19.14 -25.60 1.89
CA GLU A 208 19.42 -26.71 2.79
C GLU A 208 20.92 -26.94 2.95
N GLN A 209 21.66 -26.98 1.84
CA GLN A 209 23.12 -27.12 1.84
C GLN A 209 23.80 -25.98 2.61
N ASP A 210 23.40 -24.72 2.38
CA ASP A 210 23.97 -23.57 3.08
C ASP A 210 23.76 -23.66 4.61
N LEU A 211 22.58 -24.12 5.04
CA LEU A 211 22.25 -24.29 6.45
C LEU A 211 22.94 -25.52 7.09
N GLN A 212 23.15 -26.59 6.32
CA GLN A 212 23.98 -27.72 6.71
C GLN A 212 25.44 -27.31 6.89
N MET A 213 25.97 -26.47 5.99
CA MET A 213 27.30 -25.86 6.11
C MET A 213 27.42 -24.90 7.29
N MET A 214 26.33 -24.27 7.72
CA MET A 214 26.28 -23.52 8.98
C MET A 214 26.29 -24.44 10.22
N GLY A 215 25.94 -25.73 10.06
CA GLY A 215 25.93 -26.72 11.14
C GLY A 215 24.68 -26.69 12.02
N LEU A 216 23.52 -26.31 11.46
CA LEU A 216 22.27 -26.29 12.21
C LEU A 216 21.86 -27.68 12.72
N LYS A 217 21.25 -27.72 13.91
CA LYS A 217 20.77 -28.94 14.59
C LYS A 217 19.39 -29.38 14.09
N VAL A 218 19.25 -29.51 12.77
CA VAL A 218 17.96 -29.73 12.10
C VAL A 218 17.73 -31.20 11.72
N ASP A 219 16.49 -31.68 11.87
CA ASP A 219 16.04 -32.96 11.28
C ASP A 219 15.53 -32.74 9.85
N TRP A 220 16.43 -32.86 8.87
CA TRP A 220 16.15 -32.61 7.45
C TRP A 220 15.14 -33.57 6.83
N ARG A 221 14.84 -34.71 7.46
CA ARG A 221 13.76 -35.62 7.00
C ARG A 221 12.38 -34.98 7.05
N ARG A 222 12.23 -33.89 7.81
CA ARG A 222 10.99 -33.15 8.03
C ARG A 222 10.91 -31.87 7.20
N SER A 223 11.86 -31.67 6.28
CA SER A 223 11.85 -30.54 5.36
C SER A 223 10.79 -30.72 4.26
N PHE A 224 10.18 -29.63 3.84
CA PHE A 224 9.17 -29.62 2.79
C PHE A 224 9.04 -28.25 2.12
N VAL A 225 8.41 -28.23 0.94
CA VAL A 225 8.01 -27.02 0.18
C VAL A 225 6.49 -26.82 0.31
N THR A 226 6.01 -25.57 0.26
CA THR A 226 4.64 -25.20 0.67
C THR A 226 3.58 -25.05 -0.44
N THR A 227 3.87 -25.45 -1.69
CA THR A 227 2.94 -25.31 -2.82
C THR A 227 2.26 -26.64 -3.16
N ASP A 228 1.33 -26.63 -4.11
CA ASP A 228 0.73 -27.82 -4.72
C ASP A 228 1.76 -28.78 -5.36
N PHE A 229 2.99 -28.31 -5.61
CA PHE A 229 4.15 -29.15 -5.94
C PHE A 229 4.41 -30.24 -4.90
N ASN A 230 4.08 -29.99 -3.63
CA ASN A 230 4.15 -30.98 -2.56
C ASN A 230 2.75 -31.48 -2.19
N PRO A 231 2.34 -32.68 -2.65
CA PRO A 231 0.98 -33.18 -2.45
C PRO A 231 0.61 -33.39 -0.98
N TYR A 232 1.58 -33.68 -0.11
CA TYR A 232 1.32 -33.88 1.32
C TYR A 232 0.99 -32.57 2.03
N TYR A 233 1.76 -31.52 1.74
CA TYR A 233 1.50 -30.20 2.30
C TYR A 233 0.23 -29.58 1.70
N ASP A 234 0.01 -29.78 0.41
CA ASP A 234 -1.21 -29.34 -0.27
C ASP A 234 -2.45 -29.94 0.37
N SER A 235 -2.46 -31.27 0.58
CA SER A 235 -3.52 -31.98 1.30
C SER A 235 -3.73 -31.45 2.74
N PHE A 236 -2.64 -31.15 3.45
CA PHE A 236 -2.71 -30.55 4.78
C PHE A 236 -3.37 -29.16 4.77
N ILE A 237 -3.05 -28.31 3.80
CA ILE A 237 -3.67 -26.99 3.66
C ILE A 237 -5.14 -27.10 3.26
N GLN A 238 -5.49 -28.01 2.34
CA GLN A 238 -6.89 -28.26 1.99
C GLN A 238 -7.70 -28.71 3.22
N TRP A 239 -7.16 -29.65 4.01
CA TRP A 239 -7.74 -30.06 5.29
C TRP A 239 -7.94 -28.87 6.23
N GLN A 240 -6.94 -28.00 6.40
CA GLN A 240 -7.04 -26.81 7.25
C GLN A 240 -8.16 -25.87 6.79
N PHE A 241 -8.23 -25.57 5.49
CA PHE A 241 -9.23 -24.65 4.95
C PHE A 241 -10.65 -25.22 4.98
N HIS A 242 -10.83 -26.53 4.84
CA HIS A 242 -12.11 -27.18 5.11
C HIS A 242 -12.55 -26.99 6.56
N HIS A 243 -11.65 -27.17 7.53
CA HIS A 243 -11.97 -26.97 8.96
C HIS A 243 -12.27 -25.50 9.27
N LEU A 244 -11.52 -24.56 8.70
CA LEU A 244 -11.81 -23.13 8.85
C LEU A 244 -13.19 -22.77 8.26
N LYS A 245 -13.57 -23.35 7.12
CA LYS A 245 -14.89 -23.14 6.50
C LYS A 245 -16.01 -23.76 7.34
N GLN A 246 -15.85 -25.01 7.80
CA GLN A 246 -16.80 -25.68 8.69
C GLN A 246 -16.97 -24.94 10.02
N GLY A 247 -15.89 -24.39 10.57
CA GLY A 247 -15.89 -23.55 11.77
C GLY A 247 -16.40 -22.11 11.55
N GLY A 248 -16.94 -21.79 10.36
CA GLY A 248 -17.49 -20.47 10.05
C GLY A 248 -16.46 -19.33 10.04
N LYS A 249 -15.16 -19.65 9.95
CA LYS A 249 -14.05 -18.67 9.95
C LYS A 249 -13.73 -18.13 8.56
N ILE A 250 -14.14 -18.84 7.51
CA ILE A 250 -14.02 -18.39 6.12
C ILE A 250 -15.34 -17.78 5.65
N ARG A 251 -15.26 -16.61 5.03
CA ARG A 251 -16.39 -15.91 4.41
C ARG A 251 -16.06 -15.56 2.98
N PHE A 252 -17.12 -15.37 2.19
CA PHE A 252 -17.05 -14.85 0.83
C PHE A 252 -17.81 -13.53 0.79
N GLY A 253 -17.23 -12.52 0.17
CA GLY A 253 -17.86 -11.22 0.04
C GLY A 253 -17.05 -10.30 -0.83
N LYS A 254 -17.62 -9.14 -1.14
CA LYS A 254 -16.95 -8.15 -1.98
C LYS A 254 -16.00 -7.29 -1.16
N ARG A 255 -14.78 -7.08 -1.66
CA ARG A 255 -13.77 -6.22 -1.03
C ARG A 255 -13.15 -5.27 -2.06
N TYR A 256 -12.84 -4.07 -1.58
CA TYR A 256 -12.10 -3.10 -2.36
C TYR A 256 -10.64 -3.55 -2.53
N THR A 257 -10.22 -3.71 -3.78
CA THR A 257 -8.84 -4.05 -4.13
C THR A 257 -8.39 -3.20 -5.29
N ILE A 258 -7.09 -2.92 -5.35
CA ILE A 258 -6.49 -2.40 -6.57
C ILE A 258 -6.73 -3.42 -7.69
N TYR A 259 -7.18 -2.95 -8.85
CA TYR A 259 -7.67 -3.77 -9.95
C TYR A 259 -7.23 -3.19 -11.27
N SER A 260 -6.91 -4.07 -12.23
CA SER A 260 -6.61 -3.70 -13.61
C SER A 260 -7.77 -4.12 -14.50
N PRO A 261 -8.61 -3.19 -14.98
CA PRO A 261 -9.75 -3.53 -15.83
C PRO A 261 -9.35 -4.23 -17.13
N LYS A 262 -8.19 -3.88 -17.69
CA LYS A 262 -7.65 -4.54 -18.90
C LYS A 262 -7.27 -6.00 -18.63
N ASP A 263 -6.67 -6.28 -17.47
CA ASP A 263 -6.26 -7.63 -17.10
C ASP A 263 -7.41 -8.42 -16.46
N ASN A 264 -8.52 -7.73 -16.16
CA ASN A 264 -9.71 -8.26 -15.51
C ASN A 264 -9.39 -9.07 -14.24
N GLN A 265 -8.46 -8.55 -13.43
CA GLN A 265 -8.05 -9.15 -12.16
C GLN A 265 -7.56 -8.10 -11.14
N PRO A 266 -7.58 -8.42 -9.83
CA PRO A 266 -6.90 -7.63 -8.82
C PRO A 266 -5.42 -7.42 -9.19
N CYS A 267 -4.97 -6.17 -9.20
CA CYS A 267 -3.60 -5.78 -9.56
C CYS A 267 -2.77 -5.60 -8.28
N MET A 268 -2.10 -6.68 -7.89
CA MET A 268 -1.24 -6.72 -6.71
C MET A 268 0.13 -6.11 -7.01
N ASP A 269 0.96 -5.87 -6.00
CA ASP A 269 2.22 -5.14 -6.16
C ASP A 269 3.09 -5.65 -7.32
N HIS A 270 3.28 -6.96 -7.42
CA HIS A 270 4.05 -7.58 -8.48
C HIS A 270 3.43 -7.50 -9.89
N ASP A 271 2.12 -7.27 -10.00
CA ASP A 271 1.42 -7.03 -11.27
C ASP A 271 1.58 -5.58 -11.75
N ARG A 272 2.18 -4.72 -10.93
CA ARG A 272 2.33 -3.28 -11.19
C ARG A 272 3.66 -3.01 -11.90
N SER A 273 3.63 -2.08 -12.84
CA SER A 273 4.82 -1.41 -13.36
C SER A 273 5.17 -0.17 -12.54
N SER A 274 4.18 0.43 -11.86
CA SER A 274 4.38 1.54 -10.94
C SER A 274 3.32 1.54 -9.83
N GLY A 275 3.67 2.05 -8.65
CA GLY A 275 2.78 2.12 -7.50
C GLY A 275 2.73 0.84 -6.65
N GLU A 276 3.85 0.13 -6.48
CA GLU A 276 3.97 -0.94 -5.48
C GLU A 276 3.69 -0.40 -4.08
N GLY A 277 2.92 -1.14 -3.28
CA GLY A 277 2.52 -0.78 -1.91
C GLY A 277 1.35 0.21 -1.83
N VAL A 278 0.85 0.71 -2.98
CA VAL A 278 -0.36 1.56 -3.01
C VAL A 278 -1.58 0.73 -2.61
N LEU A 279 -2.39 1.30 -1.71
CA LEU A 279 -3.62 0.70 -1.21
C LEU A 279 -4.85 1.48 -1.67
N PRO A 280 -6.06 0.87 -1.63
CA PRO A 280 -7.31 1.61 -1.77
C PRO A 280 -7.45 2.65 -0.66
N GLN A 281 -7.74 3.89 -1.04
CA GLN A 281 -8.05 5.00 -0.15
C GLN A 281 -9.54 5.31 -0.20
N GLU A 282 -10.19 5.35 0.96
CA GLU A 282 -11.60 5.72 1.09
C GLU A 282 -11.78 7.24 1.04
N TYR A 283 -12.74 7.69 0.24
CA TYR A 283 -13.26 9.06 0.18
C TYR A 283 -14.76 9.07 0.48
N THR A 284 -15.21 10.15 1.09
CA THR A 284 -16.65 10.47 1.16
C THR A 284 -17.02 11.25 -0.09
N LEU A 285 -17.93 10.70 -0.88
CA LEU A 285 -18.40 11.31 -2.12
C LEU A 285 -19.67 12.14 -1.84
N ILE A 286 -19.51 13.45 -1.69
CA ILE A 286 -20.57 14.41 -1.39
C ILE A 286 -21.39 14.68 -2.65
N LYS A 287 -22.71 14.56 -2.56
CA LYS A 287 -23.62 14.81 -3.68
C LYS A 287 -24.14 16.25 -3.61
N LEU A 288 -23.67 17.09 -4.52
CA LEU A 288 -24.12 18.48 -4.68
C LEU A 288 -25.21 18.51 -5.75
N ARG A 289 -26.47 18.71 -5.34
CA ARG A 289 -27.62 18.64 -6.26
C ARG A 289 -27.69 19.91 -7.09
N ILE A 290 -27.78 19.78 -8.42
CA ILE A 290 -28.12 20.91 -9.29
C ILE A 290 -29.61 21.21 -9.12
N GLN A 291 -29.96 22.46 -8.88
CA GLN A 291 -31.36 22.86 -8.77
C GLN A 291 -32.13 22.55 -10.06
N ASP A 292 -33.35 22.03 -9.92
CA ASP A 292 -34.10 21.42 -11.03
C ASP A 292 -34.30 22.39 -12.22
N ASP A 293 -34.53 23.68 -11.95
CA ASP A 293 -34.69 24.73 -12.97
C ASP A 293 -33.42 25.03 -13.77
N PHE A 294 -32.26 24.59 -13.28
CA PHE A 294 -30.93 24.90 -13.84
C PHE A 294 -30.21 23.66 -14.39
N ILE A 295 -30.92 22.54 -14.56
CA ILE A 295 -30.35 21.35 -15.20
C ILE A 295 -29.92 21.71 -16.64
N PRO A 296 -28.66 21.43 -17.04
CA PRO A 296 -28.18 21.73 -18.38
C PRO A 296 -29.03 21.10 -19.48
N ASP A 297 -29.24 21.80 -20.59
CA ASP A 297 -30.10 21.36 -21.71
C ASP A 297 -29.75 19.96 -22.23
N LYS A 298 -28.44 19.64 -22.25
CA LYS A 298 -27.90 18.32 -22.63
C LYS A 298 -28.47 17.16 -21.78
N LEU A 299 -29.00 17.44 -20.59
CA LEU A 299 -29.54 16.46 -19.64
C LEU A 299 -31.04 16.58 -19.41
N LYS A 300 -31.72 17.61 -19.93
CA LYS A 300 -33.17 17.81 -19.71
C LYS A 300 -34.01 16.64 -20.17
N ASN A 301 -33.62 16.00 -21.28
CA ASN A 301 -34.29 14.80 -21.82
C ASN A 301 -34.06 13.53 -20.99
N HIS A 302 -33.11 13.56 -20.06
CA HIS A 302 -32.71 12.43 -19.22
C HIS A 302 -33.10 12.62 -17.73
N SER A 303 -33.92 13.63 -17.42
CA SER A 303 -34.29 14.06 -16.06
C SER A 303 -35.20 13.08 -15.29
N THR A 304 -35.13 11.77 -15.57
CA THR A 304 -35.99 10.71 -15.00
C THR A 304 -35.25 9.68 -14.13
N LEU A 305 -34.27 10.15 -13.35
CA LEU A 305 -33.66 9.43 -12.21
C LEU A 305 -33.40 10.46 -11.10
N ASP A 306 -33.42 10.06 -9.82
CA ASP A 306 -33.40 10.85 -8.56
C ASP A 306 -32.46 12.09 -8.49
N GLY A 307 -32.58 13.09 -9.36
CA GLY A 307 -31.75 14.30 -9.43
C GLY A 307 -30.43 14.18 -10.20
N VAL A 308 -29.82 15.34 -10.49
CA VAL A 308 -28.49 15.47 -11.11
C VAL A 308 -27.51 16.05 -10.09
N TYR A 309 -26.36 15.39 -9.91
CA TYR A 309 -25.39 15.71 -8.87
C TYR A 309 -24.00 15.93 -9.42
N LEU A 310 -23.35 17.02 -8.99
CA LEU A 310 -21.90 17.12 -8.99
C LEU A 310 -21.38 16.34 -7.78
N VAL A 311 -20.53 15.34 -8.02
CA VAL A 311 -20.07 14.44 -6.97
C VAL A 311 -18.64 14.77 -6.58
N ALA A 312 -18.44 15.30 -5.37
CA ALA A 312 -17.16 15.80 -4.88
C ALA A 312 -16.53 14.84 -3.87
N ALA A 313 -15.29 14.42 -4.12
CA ALA A 313 -14.58 13.52 -3.21
C ALA A 313 -13.87 14.32 -2.10
N THR A 314 -14.14 13.99 -0.83
CA THR A 314 -13.48 14.58 0.33
C THR A 314 -12.98 13.53 1.32
N LEU A 315 -11.83 13.81 1.94
CA LEU A 315 -11.32 13.06 3.09
C LEU A 315 -11.79 13.65 4.42
N ARG A 316 -12.49 14.79 4.40
CA ARG A 316 -12.91 15.55 5.58
C ARG A 316 -14.41 15.84 5.55
N PRO A 317 -15.28 14.82 5.70
CA PRO A 317 -16.73 15.03 5.71
C PRO A 317 -17.19 15.94 6.85
N GLU A 318 -16.42 16.05 7.94
CA GLU A 318 -16.72 16.95 9.05
C GLU A 318 -16.72 18.43 8.65
N THR A 319 -16.03 18.81 7.57
CA THR A 319 -15.92 20.21 7.16
C THR A 319 -17.09 20.70 6.30
N MET A 320 -18.02 19.81 5.93
CA MET A 320 -19.09 20.13 4.96
C MET A 320 -20.07 21.20 5.44
N TYR A 321 -20.09 21.51 6.74
CA TYR A 321 -20.86 22.64 7.28
C TYR A 321 -20.37 24.00 6.76
N GLY A 322 -19.09 24.11 6.37
CA GLY A 322 -18.45 25.36 5.97
C GLY A 322 -18.38 25.58 4.47
N GLN A 323 -19.22 24.89 3.70
CA GLN A 323 -19.20 24.98 2.24
C GLN A 323 -19.72 26.34 1.75
N THR A 324 -18.90 27.05 0.97
CA THR A 324 -19.29 28.33 0.32
C THR A 324 -19.63 28.18 -1.15
N ASN A 325 -18.99 27.23 -1.84
CA ASN A 325 -19.10 27.02 -3.29
C ASN A 325 -18.56 25.63 -3.68
N CYS A 326 -18.64 25.31 -4.97
CA CYS A 326 -18.05 24.11 -5.58
C CYS A 326 -16.98 24.54 -6.57
N TRP A 327 -15.86 23.82 -6.64
CA TRP A 327 -14.78 24.11 -7.59
C TRP A 327 -14.76 23.11 -8.74
N LEU A 328 -14.60 23.64 -9.96
CA LEU A 328 -14.26 22.87 -11.16
C LEU A 328 -13.10 23.53 -11.89
N HIS A 329 -12.31 22.73 -12.59
CA HIS A 329 -11.27 23.26 -13.47
C HIS A 329 -11.89 23.68 -14.80
N PRO A 330 -11.60 24.88 -15.33
CA PRO A 330 -12.25 25.38 -16.55
C PRO A 330 -11.99 24.50 -17.77
N ASN A 331 -10.84 23.84 -17.85
CA ASN A 331 -10.41 23.07 -19.02
C ASN A 331 -10.48 21.54 -18.85
N ILE A 332 -10.95 21.03 -17.70
CA ILE A 332 -11.13 19.58 -17.52
C ILE A 332 -12.46 19.16 -18.15
N SER A 333 -12.46 18.01 -18.81
CA SER A 333 -13.68 17.38 -19.34
C SER A 333 -14.37 16.55 -18.24
N TYR A 334 -15.66 16.80 -18.08
CA TYR A 334 -16.58 16.12 -17.18
C TYR A 334 -17.65 15.38 -17.99
N ILE A 335 -18.12 14.27 -17.46
CA ILE A 335 -19.16 13.44 -18.07
C ILE A 335 -20.30 13.22 -17.08
N ALA A 336 -21.52 13.16 -17.61
CA ALA A 336 -22.70 12.75 -16.87
C ALA A 336 -22.97 11.26 -17.08
N ILE A 337 -23.05 10.50 -16.00
CA ILE A 337 -23.35 9.06 -16.02
C ILE A 337 -24.60 8.75 -15.19
N PRO A 338 -25.50 7.87 -15.64
CA PRO A 338 -26.59 7.37 -14.81
C PRO A 338 -26.03 6.35 -13.81
N THR A 339 -26.48 6.44 -12.57
CA THR A 339 -26.15 5.48 -11.51
C THR A 339 -27.34 4.58 -11.23
N ARG A 340 -27.08 3.44 -10.57
CA ARG A 340 -28.13 2.47 -10.24
C ARG A 340 -29.19 3.06 -9.30
N ASP A 341 -28.74 3.69 -8.20
CA ASP A 341 -29.61 4.09 -7.07
C ASP A 341 -29.36 5.55 -6.59
N HIS A 342 -28.64 6.37 -7.36
CA HIS A 342 -28.19 7.71 -6.91
C HIS A 342 -28.42 8.84 -7.92
N GLY A 343 -29.28 8.65 -8.92
CA GLY A 343 -29.53 9.65 -9.96
C GLY A 343 -28.39 9.75 -10.98
N ILE A 344 -28.15 10.94 -11.52
CA ILE A 344 -27.10 11.21 -12.51
C ILE A 344 -25.90 11.86 -11.82
N PHE A 345 -24.71 11.28 -11.99
CA PHE A 345 -23.46 11.84 -11.46
C PHE A 345 -22.68 12.55 -12.57
N ILE A 346 -22.17 13.75 -12.25
CA ILE A 346 -21.24 14.51 -13.08
C ILE A 346 -19.85 14.44 -12.43
N CYS A 347 -18.91 13.81 -13.12
CA CYS A 347 -17.51 13.63 -12.67
C CYS A 347 -16.56 13.48 -13.87
N THR A 348 -15.26 13.34 -13.64
CA THR A 348 -14.32 12.99 -14.71
C THR A 348 -14.54 11.56 -15.22
N ARG A 349 -14.11 11.28 -16.46
CA ARG A 349 -14.16 9.94 -17.05
C ARG A 349 -13.35 8.89 -16.26
N ARG A 350 -12.24 9.30 -15.65
CA ARG A 350 -11.44 8.45 -14.76
C ARG A 350 -12.24 8.04 -13.53
N ALA A 351 -12.91 8.98 -12.88
CA ALA A 351 -13.74 8.69 -11.72
C ALA A 351 -14.93 7.79 -12.07
N ALA A 352 -15.59 8.04 -13.22
CA ALA A 352 -16.67 7.16 -13.71
C ALA A 352 -16.20 5.72 -13.96
N ARG A 353 -14.99 5.53 -14.52
CA ARG A 353 -14.37 4.20 -14.69
C ARG A 353 -14.14 3.50 -13.35
N ASN A 354 -13.75 4.24 -12.32
CA ASN A 354 -13.52 3.69 -11.00
C ASN A 354 -14.87 3.34 -10.31
N LEU A 355 -15.86 4.24 -10.40
CA LEU A 355 -17.22 4.03 -9.91
C LEU A 355 -17.89 2.81 -10.55
N SER A 356 -17.69 2.56 -11.85
CA SER A 356 -18.31 1.42 -12.54
C SER A 356 -17.86 0.07 -12.00
N HIS A 357 -16.70 0.00 -11.36
CA HIS A 357 -16.19 -1.23 -10.73
C HIS A 357 -16.51 -1.30 -9.23
N GLN A 358 -17.27 -0.35 -8.69
CA GLN A 358 -17.65 -0.26 -7.27
C GLN A 358 -19.17 -0.35 -7.07
N ASP A 359 -19.87 -1.03 -7.98
CA ASP A 359 -21.33 -1.26 -7.96
C ASP A 359 -22.19 0.02 -8.05
N PHE A 360 -21.66 1.14 -8.56
CA PHE A 360 -22.45 2.37 -8.81
C PHE A 360 -23.26 2.32 -10.11
N THR A 361 -22.84 1.52 -11.08
CA THR A 361 -23.45 1.42 -12.41
C THR A 361 -24.31 0.16 -12.51
N HIS A 362 -25.25 0.13 -13.48
CA HIS A 362 -26.13 -1.02 -13.68
C HIS A 362 -25.37 -2.30 -14.08
N GLU A 363 -24.29 -2.17 -14.84
CA GLU A 363 -23.39 -3.26 -15.20
C GLU A 363 -21.99 -3.00 -14.63
N HIS A 364 -21.40 -4.02 -14.01
CA HIS A 364 -20.05 -3.94 -13.45
C HIS A 364 -19.01 -3.63 -14.54
N GLY A 365 -18.17 -2.64 -14.27
CA GLY A 365 -17.09 -2.20 -15.15
C GLY A 365 -17.54 -1.32 -16.33
N LYS A 366 -18.85 -1.19 -16.59
CA LYS A 366 -19.40 -0.41 -17.71
C LYS A 366 -20.22 0.78 -17.25
N PHE A 367 -20.18 1.86 -18.01
CA PHE A 367 -21.02 3.05 -17.80
C PHE A 367 -21.40 3.68 -19.14
N THR A 368 -22.58 4.30 -19.18
CA THR A 368 -23.07 5.05 -20.34
C THR A 368 -22.85 6.54 -20.09
N VAL A 369 -22.34 7.25 -21.08
CA VAL A 369 -22.18 8.71 -21.03
C VAL A 369 -23.42 9.36 -21.61
N LEU A 370 -24.16 10.13 -20.81
CA LEU A 370 -25.35 10.87 -21.24
C LEU A 370 -24.96 12.19 -21.91
N ALA A 371 -23.97 12.87 -21.34
CA ALA A 371 -23.48 14.16 -21.83
C ALA A 371 -22.03 14.39 -21.42
N GLU A 372 -21.33 15.22 -22.19
CA GLU A 372 -20.00 15.73 -21.86
C GLU A 372 -20.02 17.25 -21.73
N PHE A 373 -19.23 17.75 -20.79
CA PHE A 373 -19.10 19.16 -20.45
C PHE A 373 -17.64 19.52 -20.28
N LEU A 374 -17.25 20.68 -20.78
CA LEU A 374 -16.07 21.38 -20.29
C LEU A 374 -16.42 22.04 -18.96
N GLY A 375 -15.50 22.07 -17.98
CA GLY A 375 -15.80 22.66 -16.67
C GLY A 375 -16.31 24.10 -16.73
N SER A 376 -15.87 24.88 -17.73
CA SER A 376 -16.36 26.23 -17.97
C SER A 376 -17.84 26.33 -18.34
N GLU A 377 -18.44 25.27 -18.91
CA GLU A 377 -19.88 25.23 -19.23
C GLU A 377 -20.76 25.09 -17.98
N LEU A 378 -20.18 24.64 -16.85
CA LEU A 378 -20.90 24.37 -15.61
C LEU A 378 -20.79 25.50 -14.59
N PHE A 379 -20.01 26.55 -14.89
CA PHE A 379 -19.82 27.69 -13.98
C PHE A 379 -21.12 28.48 -13.77
N GLY A 380 -21.32 28.92 -12.52
CA GLY A 380 -22.50 29.69 -12.12
C GLY A 380 -23.75 28.85 -11.88
N LEU A 381 -23.71 27.52 -12.05
CA LEU A 381 -24.83 26.65 -11.70
C LEU A 381 -25.11 26.70 -10.19
N PRO A 382 -26.38 26.89 -9.77
CA PRO A 382 -26.77 26.83 -8.36
C PRO A 382 -26.88 25.39 -7.87
N LEU A 383 -26.34 25.15 -6.68
CA LEU A 383 -26.26 23.84 -6.05
C LEU A 383 -26.88 23.86 -4.65
N GLU A 384 -27.53 22.76 -4.29
CA GLU A 384 -27.87 22.41 -2.92
C GLU A 384 -26.76 21.52 -2.35
N ALA A 385 -26.09 21.99 -1.30
CA ALA A 385 -24.95 21.31 -0.70
C ALA A 385 -25.31 20.72 0.67
N PRO A 386 -25.03 19.42 0.93
CA PRO A 386 -25.30 18.81 2.22
C PRO A 386 -24.60 19.56 3.37
N LEU A 387 -25.30 19.75 4.49
CA LEU A 387 -24.81 20.38 5.74
C LEU A 387 -24.42 21.87 5.65
N SER A 388 -24.33 22.47 4.47
CA SER A 388 -23.98 23.89 4.32
C SER A 388 -25.02 24.79 5.02
N SER A 389 -24.55 25.87 5.65
CA SER A 389 -25.43 26.94 6.15
C SER A 389 -26.04 27.78 5.03
N TYR A 390 -25.42 27.79 3.85
CA TYR A 390 -25.96 28.47 2.67
C TYR A 390 -26.94 27.55 1.95
N LYS A 391 -28.18 28.02 1.76
CA LYS A 391 -29.22 27.25 1.05
C LYS A 391 -28.83 26.93 -0.40
N THR A 392 -28.16 27.87 -1.05
CA THR A 392 -27.67 27.74 -2.42
C THR A 392 -26.21 28.16 -2.46
N ILE A 393 -25.36 27.32 -3.05
CA ILE A 393 -23.98 27.66 -3.39
C ILE A 393 -23.78 27.57 -4.91
N TYR A 394 -22.65 28.02 -5.43
CA TYR A 394 -22.42 28.05 -6.89
C TYR A 394 -21.18 27.29 -7.33
N VAL A 395 -21.17 26.84 -8.58
CA VAL A 395 -19.98 26.29 -9.24
C VAL A 395 -19.06 27.43 -9.68
N LEU A 396 -17.80 27.40 -9.24
CA LEU A 396 -16.78 28.42 -9.50
C LEU A 396 -15.49 27.82 -10.07
N PRO A 397 -14.67 28.62 -10.80
CA PRO A 397 -13.41 28.17 -11.37
C PRO A 397 -12.30 28.02 -10.32
N MET A 398 -11.53 26.94 -10.39
CA MET A 398 -10.26 26.78 -9.68
C MET A 398 -9.21 26.19 -10.63
N LEU A 399 -8.04 26.83 -10.72
CA LEU A 399 -7.02 26.51 -11.73
C LEU A 399 -6.04 25.43 -11.28
N THR A 400 -6.10 25.01 -10.03
CA THR A 400 -5.12 24.12 -9.40
C THR A 400 -5.63 22.70 -9.19
N ILE A 401 -6.87 22.42 -9.59
CA ILE A 401 -7.47 21.08 -9.54
C ILE A 401 -6.73 20.15 -10.49
N LYS A 402 -6.31 19.00 -9.95
CA LYS A 402 -5.69 17.93 -10.74
C LYS A 402 -6.74 16.93 -11.21
N GLN A 403 -6.61 16.47 -12.46
CA GLN A 403 -7.53 15.50 -13.07
C GLN A 403 -7.29 14.06 -12.56
N ASP A 404 -6.12 13.80 -11.97
CA ASP A 404 -5.63 12.49 -11.55
C ASP A 404 -5.95 12.14 -10.09
N LYS A 405 -6.75 12.96 -9.38
CA LYS A 405 -7.18 12.70 -8.01
C LYS A 405 -8.67 13.00 -7.81
N GLY A 406 -9.37 12.07 -7.17
CA GLY A 406 -10.79 12.18 -6.87
C GLY A 406 -11.64 12.26 -8.14
N THR A 407 -12.72 13.03 -8.07
CA THR A 407 -13.71 13.15 -9.16
C THR A 407 -13.49 14.32 -10.11
N GLY A 408 -12.46 15.14 -9.86
CA GLY A 408 -12.28 16.45 -10.50
C GLY A 408 -13.26 17.52 -10.03
N VAL A 409 -14.16 17.20 -9.09
CA VAL A 409 -15.08 18.12 -8.42
C VAL A 409 -14.62 18.27 -6.98
N VAL A 410 -14.44 19.50 -6.51
CA VAL A 410 -13.93 19.78 -5.15
C VAL A 410 -14.90 20.67 -4.40
N THR A 411 -15.19 20.33 -3.15
CA THR A 411 -15.98 21.18 -2.23
C THR A 411 -15.12 22.34 -1.73
N SER A 412 -15.66 23.56 -1.68
CA SER A 412 -14.94 24.73 -1.14
C SER A 412 -15.27 24.95 0.32
N VAL A 413 -14.30 24.75 1.22
CA VAL A 413 -14.42 25.05 2.66
C VAL A 413 -13.32 26.03 3.08
N PRO A 414 -13.48 27.33 2.77
CA PRO A 414 -12.42 28.34 2.93
C PRO A 414 -12.08 28.68 4.39
N SER A 415 -12.81 28.16 5.38
CA SER A 415 -12.44 28.29 6.80
C SER A 415 -11.28 27.36 7.19
N ASP A 416 -11.17 26.20 6.54
CA ASP A 416 -10.31 25.08 6.96
C ASP A 416 -9.38 24.55 5.85
N SER A 417 -9.50 25.10 4.64
CA SER A 417 -8.66 24.80 3.47
C SER A 417 -8.04 26.08 2.92
N ALA A 418 -6.72 26.19 2.98
CA ALA A 418 -5.99 27.37 2.49
C ALA A 418 -6.13 27.53 0.96
N ASP A 419 -6.20 26.42 0.22
CA ASP A 419 -6.42 26.42 -1.23
C ASP A 419 -7.79 27.04 -1.59
N ASP A 420 -8.83 26.67 -0.83
CA ASP A 420 -10.20 27.16 -1.04
C ASP A 420 -10.31 28.66 -0.73
N TYR A 421 -9.69 29.10 0.38
CA TYR A 421 -9.65 30.52 0.73
C TYR A 421 -8.90 31.33 -0.32
N ALA A 422 -7.75 30.85 -0.79
CA ALA A 422 -6.96 31.54 -1.82
C ALA A 422 -7.74 31.70 -3.13
N ALA A 423 -8.41 30.63 -3.61
CA ALA A 423 -9.19 30.67 -4.83
C ALA A 423 -10.44 31.57 -4.71
N LEU A 424 -11.14 31.51 -3.56
CA LEU A 424 -12.29 32.38 -3.30
C LEU A 424 -11.87 33.86 -3.20
N PHE A 425 -10.76 34.14 -2.52
CA PHE A 425 -10.23 35.48 -2.37
C PHE A 425 -9.74 36.07 -3.70
N ASP A 426 -9.08 35.25 -4.53
CA ASP A 426 -8.71 35.63 -5.90
C ASP A 426 -9.93 36.08 -6.71
N LEU A 427 -11.03 35.32 -6.64
CA LEU A 427 -12.29 35.67 -7.32
C LEU A 427 -12.96 36.93 -6.74
N LYS A 428 -12.86 37.16 -5.42
CA LYS A 428 -13.34 38.40 -4.79
C LYS A 428 -12.52 39.62 -5.21
N LYS A 429 -11.19 39.48 -5.33
CA LYS A 429 -10.27 40.59 -5.61
C LYS A 429 -10.13 40.92 -7.11
N LYS A 430 -10.06 39.90 -7.98
CA LYS A 430 -9.70 40.04 -9.40
C LYS A 430 -10.96 40.07 -10.28
N VAL A 431 -11.48 41.28 -10.56
CA VAL A 431 -12.66 41.49 -11.43
C VAL A 431 -12.48 40.81 -12.80
N GLN A 432 -11.29 40.91 -13.40
CA GLN A 432 -10.96 40.29 -14.69
C GLN A 432 -11.18 38.77 -14.70
N MET A 433 -10.97 38.08 -13.57
CA MET A 433 -11.20 36.64 -13.47
C MET A 433 -12.70 36.33 -13.48
N ARG A 434 -13.52 37.17 -12.84
CA ARG A 434 -14.98 37.06 -12.86
C ARG A 434 -15.53 37.27 -14.27
N GLU A 435 -15.07 38.32 -14.95
CA GLU A 435 -15.46 38.64 -16.34
C GLU A 435 -15.08 37.51 -17.30
N LYS A 436 -13.85 36.99 -17.19
CA LYS A 436 -13.35 35.90 -18.05
C LYS A 436 -14.25 34.65 -18.01
N TYR A 437 -14.77 34.31 -16.83
CA TYR A 437 -15.58 33.11 -16.62
C TYR A 437 -17.08 33.42 -16.44
N SER A 438 -17.50 34.65 -16.74
CA SER A 438 -18.90 35.10 -16.63
C SER A 438 -19.54 34.87 -15.24
N ILE A 439 -18.75 34.99 -14.17
CA ILE A 439 -19.24 34.82 -12.80
C ILE A 439 -19.85 36.12 -12.29
N LYS A 440 -21.11 36.06 -11.83
CA LYS A 440 -21.81 37.22 -11.25
C LYS A 440 -21.34 37.50 -9.82
N GLU A 441 -21.34 38.76 -9.43
CA GLU A 441 -20.94 39.16 -8.07
C GLU A 441 -21.84 38.55 -6.98
N SER A 442 -23.12 38.36 -7.26
CA SER A 442 -24.07 37.69 -6.36
C SER A 442 -23.70 36.23 -6.07
N MET A 443 -22.86 35.60 -6.90
CA MET A 443 -22.40 34.22 -6.73
C MET A 443 -21.15 34.11 -5.84
N ILE A 444 -20.52 35.23 -5.46
CA ILE A 444 -19.23 35.24 -4.75
C ILE A 444 -19.27 36.15 -3.51
N LEU A 445 -19.71 37.41 -3.67
CA LEU A 445 -19.57 38.42 -2.61
C LEU A 445 -20.33 38.07 -1.31
N PRO A 446 -21.56 37.50 -1.36
CA PRO A 446 -22.29 37.13 -0.14
C PRO A 446 -21.72 35.92 0.61
N PHE A 447 -20.73 35.23 0.05
CA PHE A 447 -20.21 33.97 0.60
C PHE A 447 -18.92 34.23 1.35
N ASP A 448 -19.03 34.39 2.67
CA ASP A 448 -17.88 34.48 3.57
C ASP A 448 -17.56 33.12 4.21
N PRO A 449 -16.28 32.89 4.58
CA PRO A 449 -15.88 31.68 5.29
C PRO A 449 -16.69 31.47 6.58
N VAL A 450 -17.20 30.26 6.75
CA VAL A 450 -18.05 29.90 7.90
C VAL A 450 -17.18 29.24 8.96
N PRO A 451 -17.14 29.74 10.21
CA PRO A 451 -16.34 29.12 11.27
C PRO A 451 -16.96 27.78 11.69
N ILE A 452 -16.23 26.68 11.44
CA ILE A 452 -16.73 25.31 11.70
C ILE A 452 -15.87 24.50 12.65
N ILE A 453 -14.57 24.76 12.72
CA ILE A 453 -13.64 24.04 13.60
C ILE A 453 -12.74 25.07 14.28
N TYR A 454 -12.64 24.97 15.60
CA TYR A 454 -11.64 25.69 16.38
C TYR A 454 -10.36 24.86 16.49
N VAL A 455 -9.21 25.46 16.18
CA VAL A 455 -7.89 24.82 16.28
C VAL A 455 -6.95 25.76 17.02
N GLU A 456 -6.44 25.37 18.18
CA GLU A 456 -5.41 26.14 18.88
C GLU A 456 -4.04 25.99 18.17
N PRO A 457 -3.25 27.06 17.94
CA PRO A 457 -3.49 28.49 18.24
C PRO A 457 -4.09 29.30 17.07
N TYR A 458 -4.65 28.64 16.04
CA TYR A 458 -5.13 29.29 14.81
C TYR A 458 -6.56 29.85 14.91
N GLY A 459 -7.30 29.56 15.98
CA GLY A 459 -8.66 30.05 16.18
C GLY A 459 -9.73 29.30 15.37
N ASN A 460 -10.82 30.00 15.02
CA ASN A 460 -12.01 29.44 14.37
C ASN A 460 -12.02 29.57 12.83
N LEU A 461 -11.01 30.19 12.25
CA LEU A 461 -10.79 30.33 10.81
C LEU A 461 -9.34 29.95 10.47
N PRO A 462 -8.91 28.71 10.77
CA PRO A 462 -7.52 28.31 10.72
C PRO A 462 -6.86 28.52 9.35
N ALA A 463 -7.60 28.33 8.25
CA ALA A 463 -7.09 28.53 6.89
C ALA A 463 -6.72 30.00 6.62
N ILE A 464 -7.51 30.94 7.12
CA ILE A 464 -7.27 32.37 6.95
C ILE A 464 -6.04 32.78 7.77
N THR A 465 -5.96 32.31 9.02
CA THR A 465 -4.82 32.59 9.89
C THR A 465 -3.51 32.10 9.29
N VAL A 466 -3.46 30.89 8.71
CA VAL A 466 -2.23 30.43 8.03
C VAL A 466 -1.99 31.11 6.70
N TYR A 467 -3.05 31.49 5.98
CA TYR A 467 -2.92 32.26 4.73
C TYR A 467 -2.20 33.60 4.99
N GLU A 468 -2.59 34.30 6.05
CA GLU A 468 -1.94 35.54 6.50
C GLU A 468 -0.53 35.28 7.02
N LYS A 469 -0.36 34.27 7.90
CA LYS A 469 0.94 33.89 8.46
C LYS A 469 2.00 33.61 7.39
N PHE A 470 1.61 32.93 6.30
CA PHE A 470 2.53 32.58 5.21
C PHE A 470 2.60 33.64 4.10
N ASN A 471 1.92 34.79 4.25
CA ASN A 471 1.85 35.85 3.24
C ASN A 471 1.49 35.31 1.85
N ILE A 472 0.41 34.53 1.78
CA ILE A 472 -0.13 34.00 0.53
C ILE A 472 -0.91 35.11 -0.17
N GLN A 473 -0.80 35.20 -1.50
CA GLN A 473 -1.45 36.26 -2.29
C GLN A 473 -2.33 35.72 -3.42
N SER A 474 -2.16 34.45 -3.79
CA SER A 474 -2.77 33.86 -4.98
C SER A 474 -2.90 32.35 -4.80
N GLN A 475 -3.89 31.75 -5.46
CA GLN A 475 -4.02 30.29 -5.55
C GLN A 475 -2.82 29.60 -6.25
N HIS A 476 -1.94 30.38 -6.90
CA HIS A 476 -0.73 29.88 -7.56
C HIS A 476 0.50 29.79 -6.64
N ASP A 477 0.39 30.18 -5.37
CA ASP A 477 1.48 30.09 -4.40
C ASP A 477 1.63 28.65 -3.86
N TYR A 478 1.86 27.68 -4.76
CA TYR A 478 1.75 26.23 -4.49
C TYR A 478 2.56 25.77 -3.28
N GLU A 479 3.81 26.21 -3.14
CA GLU A 479 4.67 25.80 -2.03
C GLU A 479 4.17 26.35 -0.68
N LYS A 480 3.67 27.59 -0.66
CA LYS A 480 3.13 28.20 0.57
C LYS A 480 1.80 27.54 0.95
N LEU A 481 0.94 27.26 -0.03
CA LEU A 481 -0.32 26.56 0.18
C LEU A 481 -0.12 25.13 0.69
N ALA A 482 0.87 24.41 0.16
CA ALA A 482 1.24 23.08 0.66
C ALA A 482 1.68 23.14 2.13
N ARG A 483 2.57 24.08 2.49
CA ARG A 483 3.00 24.29 3.89
C ARG A 483 1.83 24.67 4.80
N ALA A 484 0.95 25.56 4.34
CA ALA A 484 -0.23 25.97 5.07
C ALA A 484 -1.17 24.80 5.35
N LYS A 485 -1.41 23.95 4.35
CA LYS A 485 -2.21 22.74 4.46
C LYS A 485 -1.60 21.76 5.46
N ASP A 486 -0.31 21.45 5.34
CA ASP A 486 0.36 20.50 6.23
C ASP A 486 0.35 20.96 7.70
N GLU A 487 0.47 22.27 7.94
CA GLU A 487 0.47 22.84 9.29
C GLU A 487 -0.90 22.68 9.98
N ILE A 488 -2.02 22.92 9.28
CA ILE A 488 -3.36 22.87 9.88
C ILE A 488 -4.02 21.49 9.79
N TYR A 489 -3.72 20.68 8.76
CA TYR A 489 -4.49 19.46 8.47
C TYR A 489 -4.44 18.44 9.61
N LYS A 490 -3.23 18.14 10.11
CA LYS A 490 -3.06 17.20 11.24
C LYS A 490 -3.62 17.75 12.54
N LYS A 491 -3.33 19.01 12.86
CA LYS A 491 -3.78 19.64 14.10
C LYS A 491 -5.30 19.75 14.15
N SER A 492 -5.93 20.16 13.04
CA SER A 492 -7.39 20.20 12.91
C SER A 492 -8.01 18.81 13.08
N PHE A 493 -7.32 17.75 12.66
CA PHE A 493 -7.81 16.38 12.86
C PHE A 493 -7.75 15.90 14.32
N TYR A 494 -6.61 16.08 15.01
CA TYR A 494 -6.42 15.56 16.38
C TYR A 494 -6.96 16.48 17.49
N ASP A 495 -6.76 17.79 17.32
CA ASP A 495 -7.04 18.80 18.35
C ASP A 495 -8.23 19.69 18.01
N GLY A 496 -8.71 19.63 16.76
CA GLY A 496 -9.83 20.44 16.30
C GLY A 496 -11.13 20.13 17.04
N ILE A 497 -11.84 21.19 17.46
CA ILE A 497 -13.14 21.11 18.13
C ILE A 497 -14.21 21.63 17.18
N LEU A 498 -15.25 20.83 16.94
CA LEU A 498 -16.34 21.20 16.04
C LEU A 498 -17.21 22.32 16.65
N LEU A 499 -17.45 23.38 15.90
CA LEU A 499 -18.21 24.57 16.33
C LEU A 499 -19.66 24.58 15.85
N THR A 500 -20.04 23.71 14.93
CA THR A 500 -21.38 23.71 14.32
C THR A 500 -21.88 22.29 14.08
N GLY A 501 -23.19 22.16 13.83
CA GLY A 501 -23.84 20.89 13.53
C GLY A 501 -24.19 20.04 14.75
N LYS A 502 -24.65 18.81 14.48
CA LYS A 502 -25.17 17.86 15.47
C LYS A 502 -24.15 17.47 16.56
N TYR A 503 -22.86 17.51 16.24
CA TYR A 503 -21.76 17.07 17.10
C TYR A 503 -20.91 18.22 17.64
N GLN A 504 -21.50 19.40 17.83
CA GLN A 504 -20.81 20.58 18.36
C GLN A 504 -20.10 20.30 19.70
N GLN A 505 -18.97 20.98 19.95
CA GLN A 505 -18.12 20.88 21.14
C GLN A 505 -17.38 19.53 21.30
N GLN A 506 -17.40 18.67 20.28
CA GLN A 506 -16.66 17.42 20.29
C GLN A 506 -15.42 17.49 19.39
N LYS A 507 -14.43 16.63 19.65
CA LYS A 507 -13.21 16.57 18.85
C LYS A 507 -13.47 15.94 17.48
N VAL A 508 -12.83 16.48 16.44
CA VAL A 508 -12.97 16.02 15.05
C VAL A 508 -12.66 14.52 14.91
N ILE A 509 -11.60 14.03 15.55
CA ILE A 509 -11.19 12.61 15.47
C ILE A 509 -12.30 11.64 15.95
N ASP A 510 -13.08 12.05 16.94
CA ASP A 510 -14.13 11.22 17.54
C ASP A 510 -15.40 11.21 16.70
N VAL A 511 -15.70 12.32 16.00
CA VAL A 511 -17.01 12.52 15.34
C VAL A 511 -16.99 12.41 13.82
N LYS A 512 -15.82 12.47 13.19
CA LYS A 512 -15.67 12.40 11.72
C LYS A 512 -16.40 11.20 11.11
N LYS A 513 -16.29 10.02 11.71
CA LYS A 513 -16.96 8.81 11.22
C LYS A 513 -18.48 8.91 11.36
N PHE A 514 -18.99 9.43 12.48
CA PHE A 514 -20.43 9.59 12.68
C PHE A 514 -21.04 10.60 11.70
N ILE A 515 -20.35 11.71 11.41
CA ILE A 515 -20.82 12.69 10.41
C ILE A 515 -20.87 12.06 9.00
N ARG A 516 -19.83 11.31 8.64
CA ARG A 516 -19.81 10.55 7.38
C ARG A 516 -20.99 9.58 7.29
N ASP A 517 -21.24 8.83 8.36
CA ASP A 517 -22.28 7.80 8.39
C ASP A 517 -23.69 8.43 8.38
N ASP A 518 -23.88 9.58 9.04
CA ASP A 518 -25.12 10.38 8.97
C ASP A 518 -25.39 10.84 7.52
N LEU A 519 -24.37 11.36 6.82
CA LEU A 519 -24.47 11.79 5.40
C LEU A 519 -24.79 10.64 4.45
N ILE A 520 -24.24 9.44 4.70
CA ILE A 520 -24.53 8.25 3.90
C ILE A 520 -25.96 7.78 4.16
N THR A 521 -26.37 7.73 5.44
CA THR A 521 -27.71 7.30 5.85
C THR A 521 -28.80 8.23 5.31
N SER A 522 -28.55 9.54 5.26
CA SER A 522 -29.44 10.53 4.67
C SER A 522 -29.43 10.54 3.12
N LYS A 523 -28.67 9.63 2.50
CA LYS A 523 -28.43 9.58 1.05
C LYS A 523 -27.88 10.90 0.49
N GLN A 524 -27.09 11.64 1.26
CA GLN A 524 -26.42 12.88 0.82
C GLN A 524 -24.97 12.64 0.40
N ALA A 525 -24.37 11.52 0.80
CA ALA A 525 -23.05 11.08 0.36
C ALA A 525 -23.01 9.57 0.07
N CYS A 526 -21.95 9.15 -0.62
CA CYS A 526 -21.65 7.73 -0.87
C CYS A 526 -20.19 7.43 -0.50
N ILE A 527 -19.85 6.15 -0.31
CA ILE A 527 -18.46 5.72 -0.13
C ILE A 527 -17.83 5.49 -1.50
N TYR A 528 -16.69 6.12 -1.76
CA TYR A 528 -15.93 5.99 -3.00
C TYR A 528 -14.49 5.64 -2.66
N TYR A 529 -13.92 4.62 -3.31
CA TYR A 529 -12.52 4.27 -3.14
C TYR A 529 -11.70 4.66 -4.36
N GLU A 530 -10.46 5.08 -4.16
CA GLU A 530 -9.51 5.36 -5.23
C GLU A 530 -8.12 4.86 -4.85
N PRO A 531 -7.24 4.48 -5.78
CA PRO A 531 -5.85 4.22 -5.43
C PRO A 531 -5.23 5.47 -4.79
N GLU A 532 -4.58 5.33 -3.63
CA GLU A 532 -3.97 6.47 -2.91
C GLU A 532 -3.00 7.26 -3.79
N ASN A 533 -2.28 6.54 -4.66
CA ASN A 533 -1.41 7.09 -5.69
C ASN A 533 -1.64 6.36 -7.01
N LYS A 534 -1.11 6.92 -8.10
CA LYS A 534 -1.24 6.32 -9.44
C LYS A 534 -0.64 4.92 -9.46
N VAL A 535 -1.46 3.95 -9.82
CA VAL A 535 -1.05 2.56 -10.07
C VAL A 535 -1.09 2.33 -11.57
N LYS A 536 -0.06 1.69 -12.11
CA LYS A 536 -0.06 1.22 -13.49
C LYS A 536 0.24 -0.28 -13.48
N SER A 537 -0.62 -1.06 -14.12
CA SER A 537 -0.37 -2.49 -14.33
C SER A 537 0.74 -2.69 -15.36
N ARG A 538 1.37 -3.87 -15.33
CA ARG A 538 2.40 -4.23 -16.31
C ARG A 538 1.87 -4.30 -17.75
N SER A 539 0.58 -4.52 -17.95
CA SER A 539 -0.06 -4.43 -19.28
C SER A 539 -0.28 -3.00 -19.77
N GLY A 540 0.16 -2.01 -18.97
CA GLY A 540 0.09 -0.59 -19.27
C GLY A 540 -1.23 0.07 -18.86
N ASP A 541 -2.15 -0.66 -18.25
CA ASP A 541 -3.43 -0.13 -17.81
C ASP A 541 -3.29 0.69 -16.51
N GLU A 542 -4.12 1.73 -16.37
CA GLU A 542 -4.19 2.51 -15.15
C GLU A 542 -5.06 1.76 -14.13
N GLY A 543 -4.47 1.44 -12.98
CA GLY A 543 -5.13 0.72 -11.90
C GLY A 543 -6.24 1.58 -11.29
N ILE A 544 -7.35 0.92 -10.97
CA ILE A 544 -8.49 1.50 -10.25
C ILE A 544 -8.71 0.72 -8.94
N VAL A 545 -9.72 1.10 -8.16
CA VAL A 545 -10.22 0.25 -7.08
C VAL A 545 -11.51 -0.42 -7.55
N ALA A 546 -11.53 -1.74 -7.54
CA ALA A 546 -12.74 -2.52 -7.81
C ALA A 546 -13.23 -3.19 -6.54
N LEU A 547 -14.55 -3.34 -6.45
CA LEU A 547 -15.24 -4.10 -5.43
C LEU A 547 -15.36 -5.55 -5.93
N CYS A 548 -14.35 -6.36 -5.63
CA CYS A 548 -14.19 -7.72 -6.15
C CYS A 548 -14.66 -8.79 -5.17
N ASP A 549 -15.27 -9.84 -5.70
CA ASP A 549 -15.56 -11.06 -4.95
C ASP A 549 -14.28 -11.72 -4.44
N GLN A 550 -14.17 -11.94 -3.14
CA GLN A 550 -12.97 -12.49 -2.51
C GLN A 550 -13.30 -13.39 -1.31
N TRP A 551 -12.55 -14.48 -1.18
CA TRP A 551 -12.55 -15.28 0.04
C TRP A 551 -11.63 -14.63 1.08
N PHE A 552 -12.12 -14.53 2.31
CA PHE A 552 -11.35 -13.97 3.41
C PHE A 552 -11.57 -14.76 4.70
N ILE A 553 -10.57 -14.67 5.58
CA ILE A 553 -10.66 -15.14 6.96
C ILE A 553 -11.26 -14.02 7.79
N ASP A 554 -12.34 -14.31 8.53
CA ASP A 554 -13.11 -13.33 9.29
C ASP A 554 -12.54 -13.13 10.70
N TYR A 555 -11.37 -12.49 10.81
CA TYR A 555 -10.79 -12.16 12.11
C TYR A 555 -11.54 -11.04 12.85
N ARG A 556 -12.62 -10.46 12.28
CA ARG A 556 -13.50 -9.50 13.01
C ARG A 556 -14.32 -10.19 14.10
N ASN A 557 -14.43 -11.51 14.06
CA ASN A 557 -15.23 -12.25 15.02
C ASN A 557 -14.69 -12.06 16.44
N GLU A 558 -15.38 -11.25 17.25
CA GLU A 558 -14.95 -10.89 18.60
C GLU A 558 -14.83 -12.10 19.53
N SER A 559 -15.71 -13.11 19.40
CA SER A 559 -15.56 -14.36 20.14
C SER A 559 -14.26 -15.07 19.81
N TRP A 560 -13.86 -15.06 18.53
CA TRP A 560 -12.61 -15.69 18.10
C TRP A 560 -11.37 -14.89 18.52
N LYS A 561 -11.45 -13.56 18.51
CA LYS A 561 -10.40 -12.71 19.06
C LYS A 561 -10.22 -12.95 20.55
N GLU A 562 -11.31 -13.13 21.29
CA GLU A 562 -11.25 -13.39 22.72
C GLU A 562 -10.62 -14.75 23.04
N GLU A 563 -10.96 -15.79 22.27
CA GLU A 563 -10.24 -17.07 22.34
C GLU A 563 -8.73 -16.90 22.09
N ALA A 564 -8.33 -16.06 21.12
CA ALA A 564 -6.92 -15.78 20.85
C ALA A 564 -6.25 -14.98 21.98
N ARG A 565 -6.95 -14.02 22.60
CA ARG A 565 -6.46 -13.29 23.79
C ARG A 565 -6.25 -14.22 24.98
N HIS A 566 -7.17 -15.14 25.21
CA HIS A 566 -7.02 -16.14 26.26
C HIS A 566 -5.78 -17.03 26.04
N VAL A 567 -5.48 -17.42 24.79
CA VAL A 567 -4.23 -18.13 24.47
C VAL A 567 -3.01 -17.23 24.68
N LEU A 568 -3.07 -15.96 24.28
CA LEU A 568 -1.98 -15.00 24.47
C LEU A 568 -1.60 -14.83 25.95
N GLN A 569 -2.56 -14.88 26.88
CA GLN A 569 -2.30 -14.82 28.32
C GLN A 569 -1.37 -15.94 28.81
N GLN A 570 -1.49 -17.13 28.21
CA GLN A 570 -0.67 -18.30 28.54
C GLN A 570 0.65 -18.33 27.78
N LEU A 571 0.75 -17.57 26.69
CA LEU A 571 1.93 -17.52 25.84
C LEU A 571 3.04 -16.67 26.49
N ASN A 572 4.24 -17.24 26.57
CA ASN A 572 5.44 -16.49 26.93
C ASN A 572 5.99 -15.75 25.69
N VAL A 573 5.90 -14.42 25.70
CA VAL A 573 6.32 -13.54 24.60
C VAL A 573 7.65 -12.83 24.84
N PHE A 574 8.35 -13.14 25.94
CA PHE A 574 9.72 -12.68 26.27
C PHE A 574 9.88 -11.17 26.52
N SER A 575 8.92 -10.32 26.17
CA SER A 575 8.86 -8.90 26.53
C SER A 575 7.44 -8.34 26.51
N ASP A 576 7.16 -7.34 27.35
CA ASP A 576 5.85 -6.68 27.41
C ASP A 576 5.53 -5.89 26.12
N GLU A 577 6.54 -5.31 25.48
CA GLU A 577 6.39 -4.65 24.17
C GLU A 577 5.84 -5.61 23.11
N THR A 578 6.32 -6.86 23.09
CA THR A 578 5.80 -7.88 22.15
C THR A 578 4.35 -8.21 22.47
N ARG A 579 3.98 -8.28 23.76
CA ARG A 579 2.59 -8.49 24.19
C ARG A 579 1.67 -7.37 23.70
N GLN A 580 2.06 -6.13 23.92
CA GLN A 580 1.29 -4.94 23.50
C GLN A 580 1.10 -4.92 21.98
N ASN A 581 2.12 -5.32 21.22
CA ASN A 581 2.00 -5.43 19.76
C ASN A 581 0.99 -6.50 19.31
N PHE A 582 0.87 -7.63 20.01
CA PHE A 582 -0.18 -8.61 19.74
C PHE A 582 -1.57 -8.05 20.03
N GLU A 583 -1.76 -7.43 21.20
CA GLU A 583 -3.06 -6.84 21.59
C GLU A 583 -3.50 -5.75 20.59
N ALA A 584 -2.61 -4.81 20.26
CA ALA A 584 -2.87 -3.79 19.26
C ALA A 584 -3.20 -4.38 17.89
N THR A 585 -2.56 -5.51 17.53
CA THR A 585 -2.87 -6.23 16.29
C THR A 585 -4.25 -6.86 16.35
N PHE A 586 -4.67 -7.48 17.46
CA PHE A 586 -6.00 -8.06 17.59
C PHE A 586 -7.11 -7.00 17.46
N ASP A 587 -6.89 -5.82 18.00
CA ASP A 587 -7.86 -4.71 17.89
C ASP A 587 -7.95 -4.20 16.45
N TRP A 588 -6.81 -4.03 15.79
CA TRP A 588 -6.73 -3.57 14.41
C TRP A 588 -7.17 -4.62 13.37
N LEU A 589 -6.99 -5.90 13.67
CA LEU A 589 -7.20 -6.97 12.70
C LEU A 589 -8.70 -7.17 12.45
N HIS A 590 -9.05 -7.10 11.18
CA HIS A 590 -10.38 -7.39 10.67
C HIS A 590 -10.30 -8.55 9.67
N GLU A 591 -11.23 -8.61 8.73
CA GLU A 591 -11.21 -9.46 7.54
C GLU A 591 -9.85 -9.44 6.82
N HIS A 592 -9.28 -10.62 6.57
CA HIS A 592 -8.03 -10.78 5.82
C HIS A 592 -8.24 -11.64 4.58
N ALA A 593 -8.01 -11.04 3.40
CA ALA A 593 -8.14 -11.69 2.12
C ALA A 593 -7.18 -12.87 1.97
N CYS A 594 -7.71 -14.09 1.83
CA CYS A 594 -6.93 -15.33 1.79
C CYS A 594 -6.91 -16.03 0.42
N SER A 595 -7.71 -15.58 -0.56
CA SER A 595 -7.65 -16.07 -1.94
C SER A 595 -6.87 -15.13 -2.87
N ARG A 596 -6.16 -15.72 -3.83
CA ARG A 596 -5.49 -15.03 -4.94
C ARG A 596 -5.74 -15.81 -6.24
N SER A 597 -5.80 -15.09 -7.37
CA SER A 597 -5.99 -15.68 -8.72
C SER A 597 -4.67 -15.99 -9.43
N TYR A 598 -3.57 -15.35 -9.01
CA TYR A 598 -2.23 -15.53 -9.56
C TYR A 598 -1.23 -15.78 -8.42
N GLY A 599 -0.21 -16.60 -8.70
CA GLY A 599 0.84 -17.02 -7.75
C GLY A 599 0.97 -18.54 -7.65
N LEU A 600 2.00 -19.00 -6.94
CA LEU A 600 2.13 -20.41 -6.53
C LEU A 600 1.42 -20.64 -5.19
N GLY A 601 0.91 -21.85 -4.95
CA GLY A 601 0.30 -22.18 -3.67
C GLY A 601 -0.58 -23.40 -3.72
N THR A 602 -1.47 -23.51 -2.75
CA THR A 602 -2.54 -24.51 -2.70
C THR A 602 -3.83 -23.87 -3.17
N ARG A 603 -4.57 -24.55 -4.05
CA ARG A 603 -5.90 -24.10 -4.48
C ARG A 603 -6.89 -24.26 -3.33
N LEU A 604 -7.78 -23.28 -3.17
CA LEU A 604 -8.88 -23.41 -2.22
C LEU A 604 -9.78 -24.59 -2.63
N PRO A 605 -10.05 -25.55 -1.73
CA PRO A 605 -10.79 -26.77 -2.07
C PRO A 605 -12.32 -26.62 -2.06
#